data_AF-A0A968HMU3-F1
#
_entry.id   AF-A0A968HMU3-F1
#
_cell.length_a   1.000
_cell.length_b   1.000
_cell.length_c   1.000
_cell.angle_alpha   90.00
_cell.angle_beta   90.00
_cell.angle_gamma   90.00
#
_symmetry.space_group_name_H-M   'P 1'
#
loop_
_entity.id
_entity.type
_entity.pdbx_description
1 polymer ?
#
loop_
_entity_poly.entity_id
_entity_poly.type
_entity_poly.pdbx_seq_one_letter_code
_entity_poly.pdbx_strand_id
1 'polypeptide(L)'
;WWGTLISGTPAEGHLALFVDGELLWETHVAIPGKADAYRVVIDSPLAAPAGAEVIFHLHNHGYNSWNFAGVELLDPASPEANPEEDSEASQDP
;
A
#
# COMPACT_ATOMS: atom_id res chain seq x y z
N TRP A 1 -36.78 2.32 6.39
CA TRP A 1 -35.76 3.30 6.82
C TRP A 1 -34.39 2.64 6.82
N TRP A 2 -33.80 2.40 5.66
CA TRP A 2 -32.40 1.99 5.54
C TRP A 2 -31.95 2.38 4.13
N GLY A 3 -31.74 3.68 3.92
CA GLY A 3 -31.08 4.10 2.69
C GLY A 3 -29.62 3.67 2.77
N THR A 4 -29.12 2.97 1.76
CA THR A 4 -27.69 2.78 1.57
C THR A 4 -27.05 4.18 1.51
N LEU A 5 -26.08 4.47 2.37
CA LEU A 5 -25.31 5.71 2.33
C LEU A 5 -24.41 5.67 1.09
N ILE A 6 -24.98 6.01 -0.06
CA ILE A 6 -24.27 6.12 -1.34
C ILE A 6 -23.93 7.60 -1.51
N SER A 7 -22.65 7.93 -1.44
CA SER A 7 -22.17 9.20 -1.96
C SER A 7 -22.16 9.09 -3.48
N GLY A 8 -23.06 9.81 -4.15
CA GLY A 8 -23.13 9.83 -5.63
C GLY A 8 -22.06 10.70 -6.28
N THR A 9 -21.22 11.38 -5.48
CA THR A 9 -20.13 12.22 -5.96
C THR A 9 -18.80 11.45 -5.91
N PRO A 10 -17.91 11.63 -6.90
CA PRO A 10 -16.55 11.13 -6.81
C PRO A 10 -15.89 11.52 -5.49
N ALA A 11 -15.15 10.59 -4.91
CA ALA A 11 -14.42 10.74 -3.66
C ALA A 11 -13.05 10.05 -3.78
N GLU A 12 -12.24 10.15 -2.73
CA GLU A 12 -10.95 9.47 -2.65
C GLU A 12 -10.87 8.66 -1.34
N GLY A 13 -10.32 7.45 -1.44
CA GLY A 13 -9.84 6.69 -0.29
C GLY A 13 -8.39 7.08 -0.02
N HIS A 14 -8.08 7.41 1.23
CA HIS A 14 -6.72 7.72 1.67
C HIS A 14 -6.16 6.50 2.39
N LEU A 15 -4.98 6.07 1.93
CA LEU A 15 -4.20 4.99 2.50
C LEU A 15 -2.90 5.56 3.01
N ALA A 16 -2.48 5.18 4.21
CA ALA A 16 -1.19 5.57 4.75
C ALA A 16 -0.58 4.46 5.61
N LEU A 17 0.74 4.42 5.64
CA LEU A 17 1.54 3.55 6.50
C LEU A 17 2.40 4.42 7.41
N PHE A 18 2.35 4.16 8.71
CA PHE A 18 3.16 4.85 9.71
C PHE A 18 4.03 3.86 10.47
N VAL A 19 5.18 4.33 10.95
CA VAL A 19 6.07 3.59 11.85
C VAL A 19 6.36 4.48 13.06
N ASP A 20 6.03 4.02 14.27
CA ASP A 20 6.13 4.80 15.52
C ASP A 20 5.49 6.21 15.44
N GLY A 21 4.41 6.32 14.65
CA GLY A 21 3.69 7.57 14.42
C GLY A 21 4.26 8.48 13.33
N GLU A 22 5.41 8.13 12.73
CA GLU A 22 5.97 8.84 11.58
C GLU A 22 5.42 8.30 10.26
N LEU A 23 5.06 9.19 9.32
CA LEU A 23 4.53 8.80 8.02
C LEU A 23 5.65 8.19 7.16
N LEU A 24 5.46 6.93 6.78
CA LEU A 24 6.37 6.21 5.89
C LEU A 24 5.92 6.33 4.43
N TRP A 25 4.62 6.16 4.17
CA TRP A 25 4.07 6.17 2.81
C TRP A 25 2.58 6.51 2.83
N GLU A 26 2.08 7.18 1.78
CA GLU A 26 0.65 7.36 1.57
C GLU A 26 0.27 7.40 0.09
N THR A 27 -1.00 7.13 -0.19
CA THR A 27 -1.59 7.31 -1.52
C THR A 27 -3.09 7.61 -1.42
N HIS A 28 -3.64 8.10 -2.54
CA HIS A 28 -5.06 8.38 -2.70
C HIS A 28 -5.62 7.57 -3.88
N VAL A 29 -6.75 6.90 -3.66
CA VAL A 29 -7.41 6.05 -4.66
C VAL A 29 -8.76 6.63 -5.00
N ALA A 30 -9.02 6.90 -6.29
CA ALA A 30 -10.30 7.43 -6.74
C ALA A 30 -11.46 6.44 -6.53
N ILE A 31 -12.61 6.96 -6.07
CA ILE A 31 -13.84 6.20 -5.79
C ILE A 31 -15.04 6.88 -6.49
N PRO A 32 -15.85 6.15 -7.27
CA PRO A 32 -15.64 4.76 -7.68
C PRO A 32 -14.44 4.65 -8.63
N GLY A 33 -13.66 3.59 -8.44
CA GLY A 33 -12.51 3.24 -9.26
C GLY A 33 -12.63 1.83 -9.82
N LYS A 34 -11.68 1.43 -10.66
CA LYS A 34 -11.54 0.02 -11.04
C LYS A 34 -11.12 -0.78 -9.81
N ALA A 35 -11.58 -2.03 -9.70
CA ALA A 35 -10.98 -2.96 -8.76
C ALA A 35 -9.52 -3.20 -9.16
N ASP A 36 -8.62 -3.12 -8.18
CA ASP A 36 -7.18 -3.14 -8.40
C ASP A 36 -6.46 -3.75 -7.21
N ALA A 37 -5.20 -4.14 -7.40
CA ALA A 37 -4.33 -4.67 -6.35
C ALA A 37 -2.94 -4.01 -6.44
N TYR A 38 -2.48 -3.44 -5.33
CA TYR A 38 -1.21 -2.75 -5.24
C TYR A 38 -0.21 -3.59 -4.45
N ARG A 39 0.93 -3.92 -5.06
CA ARG A 39 2.17 -4.25 -4.34
C ARG A 39 3.06 -3.02 -4.41
N VAL A 40 3.42 -2.50 -3.25
CA VAL A 40 4.23 -1.29 -3.14
C VAL A 40 5.51 -1.66 -2.41
N VAL A 41 6.64 -1.38 -3.04
CA VAL A 41 7.98 -1.49 -2.43
C VAL A 41 8.49 -0.06 -2.25
N ILE A 42 8.95 0.24 -1.04
CA ILE A 42 9.46 1.56 -0.67
C ILE A 42 10.78 1.40 0.07
N ASP A 43 11.75 2.24 -0.27
CA ASP A 43 12.92 2.44 0.59
C ASP A 43 12.47 3.23 1.81
N SER A 44 12.57 2.63 2.99
CA SER A 44 12.19 3.31 4.23
C SER A 44 13.21 4.42 4.55
N PRO A 45 12.81 5.70 4.59
CA PRO A 45 13.67 6.77 5.09
C PRO A 45 13.77 6.75 6.63
N LEU A 46 12.93 5.94 7.29
CA LEU A 46 12.83 5.83 8.74
C LEU A 46 13.70 4.69 9.25
N ALA A 47 14.43 4.95 10.34
CA ALA A 47 15.09 3.94 11.14
C ALA A 47 14.26 3.70 12.41
N ALA A 48 13.75 2.48 12.58
CA ALA A 48 12.89 2.12 13.71
C ALA A 48 13.50 0.96 14.51
N PRO A 49 13.40 0.96 15.85
CA PRO A 49 13.86 -0.15 16.66
C PRO A 49 13.00 -1.39 16.43
N ALA A 50 13.54 -2.57 16.73
CA ALA A 50 12.75 -3.80 16.71
C ALA A 50 11.56 -3.69 17.68
N GLY A 51 10.37 -4.06 17.20
CA GLY A 51 9.12 -3.95 17.96
C GLY A 51 8.41 -2.59 17.85
N ALA A 52 8.94 -1.66 17.04
CA ALA A 52 8.25 -0.44 16.66
C ALA A 52 6.85 -0.74 16.10
N GLU A 53 5.89 0.14 16.39
CA GLU A 53 4.51 -0.03 15.95
C GLU A 53 4.39 0.35 14.47
N VAL A 54 3.74 -0.52 13.69
CA VAL A 54 3.41 -0.25 12.29
C VAL A 54 1.90 -0.09 12.18
N ILE A 55 1.45 1.06 11.68
CA ILE A 55 0.02 1.38 11.54
C ILE A 55 -0.32 1.53 10.06
N PHE A 56 -1.22 0.67 9.58
CA PHE A 56 -1.88 0.86 8.30
C PHE A 56 -3.20 1.62 8.51
N HIS A 57 -3.28 2.82 7.97
CA HIS A 57 -4.44 3.69 8.03
C HIS A 57 -5.21 3.64 6.70
N LEU A 58 -6.52 3.42 6.80
CA LEU A 58 -7.45 3.53 5.68
C LEU A 58 -8.58 4.48 6.09
N HIS A 59 -8.67 5.60 5.39
CA HIS A 59 -9.78 6.54 5.47
C HIS A 59 -10.58 6.49 4.18
N ASN A 60 -11.86 6.13 4.28
CA ASN A 60 -12.75 5.98 3.13
C ASN A 60 -14.14 6.53 3.47
N HIS A 61 -14.70 7.34 2.56
CA HIS A 61 -16.10 7.71 2.55
C HIS A 61 -16.86 7.02 1.40
N GLY A 62 -17.56 5.91 1.70
CA GLY A 62 -18.38 5.22 0.70
C GLY A 62 -18.44 3.71 0.90
N TYR A 63 -19.19 3.05 0.00
CA TYR A 63 -19.29 1.59 -0.04
C TYR A 63 -18.16 1.02 -0.90
N ASN A 64 -17.07 0.61 -0.26
CA ASN A 64 -15.95 -0.09 -0.91
C ASN A 64 -15.50 -1.27 -0.04
N SER A 65 -14.99 -2.30 -0.70
CA SER A 65 -14.34 -3.42 -0.03
C SER A 65 -12.83 -3.27 -0.19
N TRP A 66 -12.12 -3.36 0.92
CA TRP A 66 -10.66 -3.28 0.98
C TRP A 66 -10.13 -4.55 1.64
N ASN A 67 -9.08 -5.12 1.07
CA ASN A 67 -8.37 -6.25 1.65
C ASN A 67 -6.93 -5.84 1.88
N PHE A 68 -6.46 -5.96 3.12
CA PHE A 68 -5.05 -5.77 3.44
C PHE A 68 -4.37 -7.14 3.44
N ALA A 69 -3.47 -7.37 2.49
CA ALA A 69 -2.78 -8.65 2.35
C ALA A 69 -1.67 -8.82 3.40
N GLY A 70 -0.86 -7.78 3.60
CA GLY A 70 0.22 -7.78 4.58
C GLY A 70 1.22 -6.66 4.35
N VAL A 71 2.18 -6.59 5.26
CA VAL A 71 3.37 -5.75 5.18
C VAL A 71 4.57 -6.64 5.52
N GLU A 72 5.66 -6.44 4.80
CA GLU A 72 6.89 -7.21 4.97
C GLU A 72 8.08 -6.26 4.94
N LEU A 73 9.07 -6.55 5.79
CA LEU A 73 10.38 -5.91 5.69
C LEU A 73 11.22 -6.76 4.73
N LEU A 74 11.55 -6.18 3.57
CA LEU A 74 12.41 -6.85 2.60
C LEU A 74 13.88 -6.74 3.04
N ASP A 75 14.60 -7.84 2.91
CA ASP A 75 16.07 -7.81 2.95
C ASP A 75 16.55 -7.06 1.69
N PRO A 76 17.38 -6.01 1.80
CA PRO A 76 17.93 -5.32 0.64
C PRO A 76 18.76 -6.22 -0.29
N ALA A 77 19.20 -7.39 0.18
CA ALA A 77 19.84 -8.42 -0.65
C ALA A 77 18.84 -9.38 -1.33
N SER A 78 17.53 -9.25 -1.08
CA SER A 78 16.49 -10.07 -1.71
C SER A 78 16.24 -9.63 -3.15
N PRO A 79 16.03 -10.57 -4.10
CA PRO A 79 15.69 -10.23 -5.49
C PRO A 79 14.39 -9.42 -5.61
N GLU A 80 13.47 -9.55 -4.66
CA GLU A 80 12.23 -8.74 -4.63
C GLU A 80 12.46 -7.25 -4.32
N ALA A 81 13.62 -6.89 -3.76
CA ALA A 81 14.00 -5.51 -3.49
C ALA A 81 14.62 -4.82 -4.72
N ASN A 82 14.97 -5.58 -5.77
CA ASN A 82 15.60 -5.07 -6.98
C ASN A 82 14.94 -5.64 -8.26
N PRO A 83 13.79 -5.10 -8.70
CA PRO A 83 13.04 -5.65 -9.83
C PRO A 83 13.76 -5.52 -11.19
N GLU A 84 14.92 -4.87 -11.27
CA GLU A 84 15.69 -4.70 -12.51
C GLU A 84 16.58 -5.92 -12.85
N GLU A 85 16.96 -6.76 -11.88
CA GLU A 85 17.85 -7.92 -12.11
C GLU A 85 17.18 -9.14 -12.75
N ASP A 86 15.84 -9.23 -12.70
CA ASP A 86 15.08 -10.34 -13.30
C ASP A 86 15.02 -10.28 -14.85
N SER A 87 15.59 -9.23 -15.46
CA SER A 87 15.54 -9.03 -16.92
C SER A 87 16.73 -9.60 -17.71
N GLU A 88 17.82 -10.02 -17.05
CA GLU A 88 19.05 -10.48 -17.73
C GLU A 88 19.22 -12.01 -17.80
N ALA A 89 18.35 -12.81 -17.18
CA ALA A 89 18.51 -14.28 -17.16
C ALA A 89 17.99 -15.02 -18.42
N SER A 90 17.60 -14.30 -19.48
CA SER A 90 17.10 -14.91 -20.72
C SER A 90 17.86 -14.43 -21.96
N GLN A 91 19.19 -14.46 -21.92
CA GLN A 91 19.98 -14.52 -23.15
C GLN A 91 21.11 -15.53 -22.99
N ASP A 92 20.87 -16.74 -23.49
CA ASP A 92 21.92 -17.64 -23.97
C ASP A 92 21.39 -18.38 -25.21
N PRO A 93 22.28 -18.80 -26.13
CA PRO A 93 22.25 -18.45 -27.56
C PRO A 93 21.40 -19.33 -28.50
#